data_AF-A0A3Q2VRV7-F1
#
_entry.id   AF-A0A3Q2VRV7-F1
#
_cell.length_a   1.000
_cell.length_b   1.000
_cell.length_c   1.000
_cell.angle_alpha   90.00
_cell.angle_beta   90.00
_cell.angle_gamma   90.00
#
_symmetry.space_group_name_H-M   'P 1'
#
loop_
_entity.id
_entity.type
_entity.pdbx_description
1 polymer ?
#
loop_
_entity_poly.entity_id
_entity_poly.type
_entity_poly.pdbx_seq_one_letter_code
_entity_poly.pdbx_strand_id
1 'polypeptide(L)'
;MQMLTISVLLLQFLLFFHLVSSSPLSKDESVCARTFCGAGRECVSTDRGEPVCRCLQQCDMSEHWVCGSNGKSYRNHCELHRDACITQTKIHVEHRGHCLEKPTKADASPIVCFLSDRDWMRERVIQWIQKEAEDLASNTSAGDILQTYFQAYDDGDSQLDSNEFLRFLKHNETALNITYSDTLQTNLLLRSLCVDALIELSDENADWKLSLTEFINCLTPTYHPTERKCALEDEVFEDGAETQMECNKCVCACGNWVCTALTCNGEHQVDEDTDEGGEDEEMTEEEWSRRVAELNALQASVTMEN
;
A
#
# COMPACT_ATOMS: atom_id res chain seq x y z
N MET A 1 -27.42 -42.29 -87.82
CA MET A 1 -26.50 -41.27 -88.38
C MET A 1 -25.54 -40.87 -87.28
N GLN A 2 -24.58 -41.75 -87.04
CA GLN A 2 -23.88 -41.94 -85.76
C GLN A 2 -22.35 -41.88 -85.97
N MET A 3 -21.90 -41.06 -86.92
CA MET A 3 -20.48 -40.98 -87.32
C MET A 3 -20.05 -39.55 -87.74
N LEU A 4 -20.88 -38.53 -87.51
CA LEU A 4 -20.57 -37.12 -87.83
C LEU A 4 -20.66 -36.17 -86.62
N THR A 5 -21.07 -36.67 -85.45
CA THR A 5 -21.12 -35.88 -84.20
C THR A 5 -19.87 -36.06 -83.32
N ILE A 6 -19.06 -37.10 -83.57
CA ILE A 6 -17.84 -37.40 -82.79
C ILE A 6 -16.66 -36.53 -83.26
N SER A 7 -16.63 -36.11 -84.53
CA SER A 7 -15.56 -35.31 -85.13
C SER A 7 -15.64 -33.81 -84.80
N VAL A 8 -16.81 -33.28 -84.42
CA VAL A 8 -16.97 -31.87 -84.00
C VAL A 8 -16.67 -31.70 -82.50
N LEU A 9 -17.00 -32.70 -81.68
CA LEU A 9 -16.73 -32.66 -80.24
C LEU A 9 -15.23 -32.84 -79.91
N LEU A 10 -14.46 -33.58 -80.71
CA LEU A 10 -13.00 -33.71 -80.53
C LEU A 10 -12.22 -32.44 -80.95
N LEU A 11 -12.71 -31.67 -81.94
CA LEU A 11 -12.09 -30.41 -82.33
C LEU A 11 -12.38 -29.27 -81.33
N GLN A 12 -13.56 -29.28 -80.69
CA GLN A 12 -13.84 -28.33 -79.61
C GLN A 12 -13.15 -28.70 -78.29
N PHE A 13 -12.90 -29.99 -78.02
CA PHE A 13 -12.08 -30.39 -76.86
C PHE A 13 -10.59 -30.01 -77.06
N LEU A 14 -10.03 -30.15 -78.27
CA LEU A 14 -8.64 -29.77 -78.54
C LEU A 14 -8.39 -28.25 -78.56
N LEU A 15 -9.40 -27.43 -78.86
CA LEU A 15 -9.32 -25.97 -78.69
C LEU A 15 -9.45 -25.51 -77.21
N PHE A 16 -10.06 -26.33 -76.34
CA PHE A 16 -10.09 -26.08 -74.89
C PHE A 16 -8.82 -26.55 -74.15
N PHE A 17 -8.01 -27.45 -74.74
CA PHE A 17 -6.73 -27.90 -74.16
C PHE A 17 -5.48 -27.14 -74.63
N HIS A 18 -5.61 -26.19 -75.57
CA HIS A 18 -4.50 -25.32 -75.99
C HIS A 18 -4.35 -24.02 -75.20
N LEU A 19 -5.06 -23.86 -74.07
CA LEU A 19 -4.85 -22.79 -73.11
C LEU A 19 -4.72 -23.35 -71.69
N VAL A 20 -3.65 -24.10 -71.45
CA VAL A 20 -3.02 -24.15 -70.13
C VAL A 20 -1.65 -23.48 -70.24
N SER A 21 -1.35 -22.64 -69.25
CA SER A 21 -0.12 -21.85 -69.04
C SER A 21 -0.17 -20.47 -69.72
N SER A 22 -0.24 -19.34 -69.02
CA SER A 22 0.16 -19.03 -67.65
C SER A 22 -0.72 -17.87 -67.14
N SER A 23 -1.46 -18.07 -66.06
CA SER A 23 -1.85 -16.94 -65.23
C SER A 23 -0.54 -16.35 -64.70
N PRO A 24 -0.26 -15.05 -64.87
CA PRO A 24 0.88 -14.45 -64.22
C PRO A 24 0.71 -14.65 -62.72
N LEU A 25 1.78 -15.12 -62.09
CA LEU A 25 1.99 -15.01 -60.66
C LEU A 25 1.99 -13.50 -60.32
N SER A 26 0.82 -12.87 -60.24
CA SER A 26 0.68 -11.60 -59.55
C SER A 26 0.73 -11.93 -58.07
N LYS A 27 1.97 -12.08 -57.58
CA LYS A 27 2.29 -11.68 -56.21
C LYS A 27 1.72 -10.28 -56.05
N ASP A 28 0.53 -10.19 -55.47
CA ASP A 28 0.07 -8.95 -54.87
C ASP A 28 0.94 -8.77 -53.64
N GLU A 29 2.14 -8.22 -53.85
CA GLU A 29 2.99 -7.76 -52.77
C GLU A 29 2.25 -6.55 -52.20
N SER A 30 1.39 -6.82 -51.21
CA SER A 30 0.69 -5.79 -50.44
C SER A 30 1.65 -4.63 -50.19
N VAL A 31 1.21 -3.40 -50.45
CA VAL A 31 2.02 -2.17 -50.30
C VAL A 31 2.75 -2.10 -48.95
N CYS A 32 2.23 -2.80 -47.93
CA CYS A 32 2.79 -2.91 -46.59
C CYS A 32 3.62 -4.18 -46.31
N ALA A 33 3.85 -5.07 -47.28
CA ALA A 33 4.48 -6.39 -47.09
C ALA A 33 5.90 -6.32 -46.52
N ARG A 34 6.60 -5.21 -46.70
CA ARG A 34 7.98 -4.99 -46.22
C ARG A 34 8.12 -3.75 -45.33
N THR A 35 6.99 -3.18 -44.91
CA THR A 35 6.97 -1.95 -44.10
C THR A 35 6.76 -2.33 -42.64
N PHE A 36 7.75 -2.05 -41.80
CA PHE A 36 7.66 -2.24 -40.36
C PHE A 36 7.33 -0.92 -39.66
N CYS A 37 6.17 -0.84 -39.03
CA CYS A 37 5.80 0.29 -38.19
C CYS A 37 6.19 0.00 -36.73
N GLY A 38 6.66 1.03 -36.01
CA GLY A 38 6.98 0.91 -34.59
C GLY A 38 5.77 0.51 -33.73
N ALA A 39 6.00 0.18 -32.46
CA ALA A 39 4.94 -0.26 -31.55
C ALA A 39 3.76 0.73 -31.50
N GLY A 40 2.53 0.19 -31.47
CA GLY A 40 1.30 1.00 -31.45
C GLY A 40 0.86 1.53 -32.82
N ARG A 41 1.52 1.11 -33.90
CA ARG A 41 1.27 1.59 -35.27
C ARG A 41 1.04 0.44 -36.25
N GLU A 42 0.24 0.72 -37.28
CA GLU A 42 -0.01 -0.18 -38.41
C GLU A 42 0.30 0.51 -39.74
N CYS A 43 0.70 -0.29 -40.73
CA CYS A 43 0.90 0.20 -42.08
C CYS A 43 -0.43 0.18 -42.84
N VAL A 44 -0.74 1.29 -43.50
CA VAL A 44 -1.89 1.43 -44.40
C VAL A 44 -1.44 1.99 -45.74
N SER A 45 -2.04 1.54 -46.84
CA SER A 45 -1.83 2.16 -48.16
C SER A 45 -2.60 3.47 -48.26
N THR A 46 -1.96 4.51 -48.79
CA THR A 46 -2.65 5.75 -49.16
C THR A 46 -3.42 5.57 -50.47
N ASP A 47 -4.27 6.55 -50.80
CA ASP A 47 -5.00 6.62 -52.09
C ASP A 47 -4.05 6.66 -53.31
N ARG A 48 -2.76 6.98 -53.08
CA ARG A 48 -1.70 7.01 -54.10
C ARG A 48 -0.91 5.69 -54.17
N GLY A 49 -1.27 4.68 -53.38
CA GLY A 49 -0.57 3.39 -53.35
C GLY A 49 0.73 3.39 -52.56
N GLU A 50 0.92 4.34 -51.64
CA GLU A 50 2.14 4.47 -50.82
C GLU A 50 1.93 3.92 -49.40
N PRO A 51 2.90 3.21 -48.79
CA PRO A 51 2.78 2.73 -47.42
C PRO A 51 2.99 3.86 -46.41
N VAL A 52 2.05 4.02 -45.47
CA VAL A 52 2.13 5.00 -44.37
C VAL A 52 1.82 4.33 -43.03
N CYS A 53 2.64 4.62 -42.01
CA CYS A 53 2.37 4.16 -40.65
C CYS A 53 1.39 5.10 -39.93
N ARG A 54 0.27 4.56 -39.47
CA ARG A 54 -0.71 5.26 -38.62
C ARG A 54 -0.84 4.59 -37.27
N CYS A 55 -1.38 5.30 -36.28
CA CYS A 55 -1.69 4.67 -34.99
C CYS A 55 -2.74 3.58 -35.18
N LEU A 56 -2.57 2.47 -34.46
CA LEU A 56 -3.51 1.35 -34.49
C LEU A 56 -4.92 1.85 -34.18
N GLN A 57 -5.91 1.43 -34.98
CA GLN A 57 -7.29 1.78 -34.70
C GLN A 57 -7.85 1.02 -33.49
N GLN A 58 -7.52 -0.26 -33.37
CA GLN A 58 -8.01 -1.14 -32.30
C GLN A 58 -6.93 -2.13 -31.89
N CYS A 59 -6.90 -2.46 -30.60
CA CYS A 59 -6.08 -3.53 -30.04
C CYS A 59 -6.94 -4.76 -29.72
N ASP A 60 -6.28 -5.92 -29.63
CA ASP A 60 -6.91 -7.15 -29.18
C ASP A 60 -7.49 -7.02 -27.76
N MET A 61 -8.48 -7.89 -27.46
CA MET A 61 -9.24 -7.85 -26.21
C MET A 61 -8.56 -8.49 -24.99
N SER A 62 -7.33 -9.00 -25.14
CA SER A 62 -6.55 -9.60 -24.04
C SER A 62 -6.32 -8.65 -22.86
N GLU A 63 -6.44 -9.21 -21.66
CA GLU A 63 -6.24 -8.54 -20.38
C GLU A 63 -4.87 -8.92 -19.79
N HIS A 64 -3.88 -8.13 -20.14
CA HIS A 64 -2.50 -8.23 -19.66
C HIS A 64 -2.05 -6.86 -19.17
N TRP A 65 -2.67 -6.42 -18.08
CA TRP A 65 -2.58 -5.06 -17.56
C TRP A 65 -1.13 -4.58 -17.37
N VAL A 66 -0.88 -3.32 -17.69
CA VAL A 66 0.39 -2.62 -17.49
C VAL A 66 0.18 -1.20 -16.99
N CYS A 67 1.08 -0.73 -16.14
CA CYS A 67 1.14 0.67 -15.73
C CYS A 67 2.07 1.43 -16.68
N GLY A 68 1.56 2.51 -17.27
CA GLY A 68 2.39 3.42 -18.06
C GLY A 68 3.17 4.39 -17.18
N SER A 69 4.32 4.85 -17.67
CA SER A 69 5.14 5.89 -17.04
C SER A 69 4.41 7.24 -16.84
N ASN A 70 3.21 7.38 -17.40
CA ASN A 70 2.30 8.51 -17.21
C ASN A 70 1.27 8.27 -16.07
N GLY A 71 1.41 7.19 -15.30
CA GLY A 71 0.51 6.85 -14.19
C GLY A 71 -0.86 6.31 -14.61
N LYS A 72 -1.06 5.96 -15.89
CA LYS A 72 -2.31 5.41 -16.40
C LYS A 72 -2.21 3.89 -16.59
N SER A 73 -3.25 3.17 -16.16
CA SER A 73 -3.39 1.73 -16.39
C SER A 73 -3.87 1.44 -17.80
N TYR A 74 -3.19 0.52 -18.50
CA TYR A 74 -3.57 0.05 -19.82
C TYR A 74 -3.90 -1.43 -19.77
N ARG A 75 -4.98 -1.83 -20.43
CA ARG A 75 -5.44 -3.23 -20.47
C ARG A 75 -4.39 -4.19 -21.00
N ASN A 76 -3.54 -3.73 -21.91
CA ASN A 76 -2.40 -4.47 -22.43
C ASN A 76 -1.35 -3.53 -23.02
N HIS A 77 -0.18 -4.08 -23.38
CA HIS A 77 0.91 -3.35 -24.03
C HIS A 77 0.50 -2.67 -25.34
N CYS A 78 -0.45 -3.22 -26.09
CA CYS A 78 -0.92 -2.63 -27.35
C CYS A 78 -1.62 -1.30 -27.08
N GLU A 79 -2.53 -1.26 -26.10
CA GLU A 79 -3.25 -0.03 -25.72
C GLU A 79 -2.30 1.07 -25.24
N LEU A 80 -1.26 0.70 -24.48
CA LEU A 80 -0.23 1.66 -24.04
C LEU A 80 0.49 2.30 -25.24
N HIS A 81 0.98 1.48 -26.17
CA HIS A 81 1.69 2.00 -27.34
C HIS A 81 0.78 2.74 -28.32
N ARG A 82 -0.49 2.34 -28.42
CA ARG A 82 -1.52 3.03 -29.20
C ARG A 82 -1.77 4.43 -28.63
N ASP A 83 -1.94 4.56 -27.31
CA ASP A 83 -2.11 5.86 -26.63
C ASP A 83 -0.87 6.74 -26.80
N ALA A 84 0.33 6.17 -26.66
CA ALA A 84 1.60 6.87 -26.93
C ALA A 84 1.67 7.41 -28.36
N CYS A 85 1.17 6.65 -29.34
CA CYS A 85 1.09 7.09 -30.73
C CYS A 85 0.08 8.23 -30.93
N ILE A 86 -1.13 8.09 -30.39
CA ILE A 86 -2.23 9.06 -30.56
C ILE A 86 -1.90 10.39 -29.89
N THR A 87 -1.39 10.33 -28.66
CA THR A 87 -1.03 11.52 -27.87
C THR A 87 0.32 12.11 -28.26
N GLN A 88 1.09 11.43 -29.11
CA GLN A 88 2.45 11.81 -29.48
C GLN A 88 3.39 11.95 -28.27
N THR A 89 3.14 11.18 -27.21
CA THR A 89 3.96 11.16 -25.98
C THR A 89 4.74 9.85 -25.87
N LYS A 90 5.92 9.91 -25.26
CA LYS A 90 6.71 8.71 -24.99
C LYS A 90 6.24 8.07 -23.69
N ILE A 91 5.45 7.00 -23.81
CA ILE A 91 4.97 6.20 -22.69
C ILE A 91 5.71 4.86 -22.73
N HIS A 92 6.36 4.50 -21.63
CA HIS A 92 6.94 3.17 -21.44
C HIS A 92 6.21 2.47 -20.31
N VAL A 93 6.38 1.15 -20.23
CA VAL A 93 5.83 0.37 -19.12
C VAL A 93 6.70 0.64 -17.90
N GLU A 94 6.07 1.13 -16.85
CA GLU A 94 6.69 1.29 -15.53
C GLU A 94 6.76 -0.07 -14.85
N HIS A 95 5.61 -0.77 -14.75
CA HIS A 95 5.51 -2.12 -14.22
C HIS A 95 4.31 -2.88 -14.80
N ARG A 96 4.27 -4.20 -14.59
CA ARG A 96 3.12 -5.04 -14.93
C ARG A 96 2.00 -4.87 -13.89
N GLY A 97 0.75 -5.07 -14.31
CA GLY A 97 -0.44 -4.83 -13.49
C GLY A 97 -1.03 -3.43 -13.69
N HIS A 98 -2.09 -3.11 -12.97
CA HIS A 98 -2.64 -1.75 -12.94
C HIS A 98 -1.63 -0.79 -12.29
N CYS A 99 -1.66 0.49 -12.65
CA CYS A 99 -1.03 1.51 -11.83
C CYS A 99 -1.68 1.51 -10.45
N LEU A 100 -0.84 1.64 -9.43
CA LEU A 100 -1.30 1.94 -8.09
C LEU A 100 -1.92 3.33 -8.13
N GLU A 101 -3.20 3.46 -7.76
CA GLU A 101 -3.80 4.77 -7.56
C GLU A 101 -2.95 5.48 -6.51
N LYS A 102 -2.39 6.65 -6.87
CA LYS A 102 -1.81 7.51 -5.84
C LYS A 102 -2.99 7.96 -4.99
N PRO A 103 -3.05 7.65 -3.69
CA PRO A 103 -4.12 8.19 -2.86
C PRO A 103 -4.06 9.70 -3.01
N THR A 104 -5.20 10.32 -3.31
CA THR A 104 -5.29 11.76 -3.21
C THR A 104 -4.91 12.09 -1.77
N LYS A 105 -3.81 12.83 -1.59
CA LYS A 105 -3.14 13.10 -0.30
C LYS A 105 -4.01 13.84 0.73
N ALA A 106 -5.33 13.90 0.57
CA ALA A 106 -6.24 14.70 1.38
C ALA A 106 -7.25 13.88 2.21
N ASP A 107 -7.23 12.55 2.15
CA ASP A 107 -8.19 11.72 2.92
C ASP A 107 -7.54 10.60 3.76
N ALA A 108 -6.20 10.54 3.81
CA ALA A 108 -5.53 9.62 4.72
C ALA A 108 -5.65 10.17 6.15
N SER A 109 -6.32 9.42 7.04
CA SER A 109 -6.31 9.69 8.48
C SER A 109 -5.14 8.96 9.13
N PRO A 110 -4.48 9.54 10.16
CA PRO A 110 -3.39 8.88 10.84
C PRO A 110 -3.89 7.62 11.55
N ILE A 111 -3.03 6.60 11.61
CA ILE A 111 -3.29 5.40 12.42
C ILE A 111 -2.97 5.76 13.86
N VAL A 112 -3.95 5.58 14.75
CA VAL A 112 -3.88 6.02 16.15
C VAL A 112 -4.46 4.95 17.08
N CYS A 113 -3.95 4.88 18.32
CA CYS A 113 -4.57 4.06 19.36
C CYS A 113 -5.59 4.87 20.15
N PHE A 114 -6.88 4.59 19.95
CA PHE A 114 -7.93 5.18 20.77
C PHE A 114 -7.94 4.61 22.18
N LEU A 115 -8.52 5.36 23.12
CA LEU A 115 -8.70 4.90 24.51
C LEU A 115 -9.37 3.53 24.56
N SER A 116 -10.39 3.31 23.72
CA SER A 116 -11.12 2.04 23.64
C SER A 116 -10.24 0.88 23.18
N ASP A 117 -9.33 1.11 22.23
CA ASP A 117 -8.45 0.07 21.70
C ASP A 117 -7.39 -0.33 22.72
N ARG A 118 -6.78 0.65 23.39
CA ARG A 118 -5.84 0.44 24.50
C ARG A 118 -6.50 -0.33 25.63
N ASP A 119 -7.68 0.09 26.06
CA ASP A 119 -8.38 -0.51 27.19
C ASP A 119 -8.88 -1.92 26.84
N TRP A 120 -9.32 -2.13 25.60
CA TRP A 120 -9.69 -3.45 25.12
C TRP A 120 -8.48 -4.39 25.08
N MET A 121 -7.31 -3.92 24.60
CA MET A 121 -6.06 -4.69 24.62
C MET A 121 -5.72 -5.13 26.04
N ARG A 122 -5.70 -4.18 26.97
CA ARG A 122 -5.39 -4.41 28.37
C ARG A 122 -6.35 -5.43 28.99
N GLU A 123 -7.65 -5.27 28.76
CA GLU A 123 -8.68 -6.18 29.27
C GLU A 123 -8.49 -7.61 28.75
N ARG A 124 -8.13 -7.79 27.47
CA ARG A 124 -7.84 -9.12 26.90
C ARG A 124 -6.65 -9.79 27.56
N VAL A 125 -5.58 -9.03 27.85
CA VAL A 125 -4.41 -9.55 28.58
C VAL A 125 -4.82 -9.99 29.98
N ILE A 126 -5.57 -9.15 30.71
CA ILE A 126 -6.03 -9.47 32.07
C ILE A 126 -6.84 -10.76 32.08
N GLN A 127 -7.80 -10.89 31.15
CA GLN A 127 -8.63 -12.10 31.03
C GLN A 127 -7.79 -13.34 30.73
N TRP A 128 -6.79 -13.24 29.84
CA TRP A 128 -5.87 -14.33 29.56
C TRP A 128 -5.09 -14.74 30.81
N ILE A 129 -4.45 -13.79 31.51
CA ILE A 129 -3.65 -14.09 32.70
C ILE A 129 -4.50 -14.68 33.83
N GLN A 130 -5.71 -14.16 34.04
CA GLN A 130 -6.65 -14.72 35.01
C GLN A 130 -7.04 -16.15 34.66
N LYS A 131 -7.37 -16.40 33.40
CA LYS A 131 -7.72 -17.74 32.91
C LYS A 131 -6.57 -18.73 33.11
N GLU A 132 -5.35 -18.29 32.84
CA GLU A 132 -4.15 -19.10 33.04
C GLU A 132 -3.91 -19.42 34.52
N ALA A 133 -4.08 -18.44 35.41
CA ALA A 133 -4.00 -18.64 36.86
C ALA A 133 -5.01 -19.68 37.36
N GLU A 134 -6.24 -19.64 36.86
CA GLU A 134 -7.28 -20.63 37.19
C GLU A 134 -6.91 -22.04 36.71
N ASP A 135 -6.40 -22.16 35.49
CA ASP A 135 -6.08 -23.45 34.86
C ASP A 135 -4.87 -24.14 35.51
N LEU A 136 -3.94 -23.38 36.10
CA LEU A 136 -2.77 -23.94 36.79
C LEU A 136 -3.07 -24.59 38.15
N ALA A 137 -4.31 -24.52 38.66
CA ALA A 137 -4.86 -25.25 39.83
C ALA A 137 -3.99 -25.28 41.12
N SER A 138 -3.01 -24.38 41.20
CA SER A 138 -2.04 -24.21 42.28
C SER A 138 -2.29 -22.84 42.91
N ASN A 139 -1.71 -22.59 44.09
CA ASN A 139 -1.81 -21.32 44.81
C ASN A 139 -1.06 -20.16 44.09
N THR A 140 -1.00 -20.20 42.76
CA THR A 140 -0.31 -19.26 41.89
C THR A 140 -1.28 -18.14 41.57
N SER A 141 -0.92 -16.92 41.94
CA SER A 141 -1.71 -15.73 41.65
C SER A 141 -1.45 -15.22 40.23
N ALA A 142 -2.35 -14.39 39.70
CA ALA A 142 -2.11 -13.66 38.45
C ALA A 142 -0.80 -12.84 38.50
N GLY A 143 -0.46 -12.30 39.68
CA GLY A 143 0.80 -11.58 39.89
C GLY A 143 2.04 -12.48 39.73
N ASP A 144 1.98 -13.74 40.18
CA ASP A 144 3.10 -14.69 40.03
C ASP A 144 3.31 -15.08 38.56
N ILE A 145 2.23 -15.21 37.79
CA ILE A 145 2.28 -15.44 36.33
C ILE A 145 2.88 -14.22 35.63
N LEU A 146 2.42 -13.02 35.96
CA LEU A 146 2.97 -11.77 35.41
C LEU A 146 4.46 -11.62 35.73
N GLN A 147 4.89 -11.95 36.96
CA GLN A 147 6.31 -11.95 37.32
C GLN A 147 7.11 -12.93 36.47
N THR A 148 6.57 -14.12 36.20
CA THR A 148 7.21 -15.11 35.33
C THR A 148 7.35 -14.58 33.91
N TYR A 149 6.32 -13.92 33.37
CA TYR A 149 6.38 -13.31 32.05
C TYR A 149 7.34 -12.14 31.98
N PHE A 150 7.36 -11.27 33.00
CA PHE A 150 8.31 -10.17 33.09
C PHE A 150 9.75 -10.69 32.95
N GLN A 151 10.13 -11.67 33.76
CA GLN A 151 11.47 -12.26 33.72
C GLN A 151 11.79 -13.00 32.43
N ALA A 152 10.78 -13.50 31.71
CA ALA A 152 10.97 -14.22 30.45
C ALA A 152 11.21 -13.28 29.26
N TYR A 153 10.73 -12.05 29.34
CA TYR A 153 10.75 -11.08 28.24
C TYR A 153 11.68 -9.89 28.46
N ASP A 154 12.08 -9.62 29.70
CA ASP A 154 13.17 -8.70 30.08
C ASP A 154 14.52 -9.18 29.51
N ASP A 155 15.24 -8.28 28.84
CA ASP A 155 16.55 -8.53 28.24
C ASP A 155 17.72 -8.43 29.24
N GLY A 156 17.40 -8.21 30.52
CA GLY A 156 18.33 -8.23 31.65
C GLY A 156 18.56 -6.84 32.25
N ASP A 157 17.82 -5.83 31.82
CA ASP A 157 17.85 -4.47 32.37
C ASP A 157 16.83 -4.25 33.50
N SER A 158 16.07 -5.31 33.84
CA SER A 158 15.05 -5.31 34.90
C SER A 158 13.88 -4.36 34.65
N GLN A 159 13.66 -4.00 33.40
CA GLN A 159 12.56 -3.17 32.92
C GLN A 159 11.93 -3.86 31.70
N LEU A 160 10.77 -3.36 31.27
CA LEU A 160 10.14 -3.76 30.02
C LEU A 160 9.93 -2.55 29.14
N ASP A 161 10.59 -2.53 27.99
CA ASP A 161 10.31 -1.60 26.92
C ASP A 161 9.14 -2.07 26.02
N SER A 162 8.73 -1.21 25.09
CA SER A 162 7.63 -1.49 24.17
C SER A 162 7.83 -2.76 23.35
N ASN A 163 9.05 -3.06 22.93
CA ASN A 163 9.36 -4.22 22.10
C ASN A 163 9.32 -5.52 22.92
N GLU A 164 9.76 -5.50 24.17
CA GLU A 164 9.65 -6.63 25.10
C GLU A 164 8.20 -6.89 25.49
N PHE A 165 7.43 -5.84 25.78
CA PHE A 165 5.98 -5.95 26.03
C PHE A 165 5.26 -6.51 24.80
N LEU A 166 5.60 -6.07 23.58
CA LEU A 166 5.04 -6.61 22.34
C LEU A 166 5.38 -8.10 22.14
N ARG A 167 6.58 -8.54 22.54
CA ARG A 167 6.95 -9.98 22.52
C ARG A 167 6.13 -10.78 23.53
N PHE A 168 5.88 -10.21 24.71
CA PHE A 168 4.96 -10.78 25.69
C PHE A 168 3.55 -10.95 25.12
N LEU A 169 2.98 -9.93 24.47
CA LEU A 169 1.66 -10.05 23.82
C LEU A 169 1.63 -11.12 22.72
N LYS A 170 2.73 -11.28 21.98
CA LYS A 170 2.85 -12.33 20.95
C LYS A 170 2.94 -13.74 21.51
N HIS A 171 3.20 -13.92 22.81
CA HIS A 171 3.27 -15.24 23.44
C HIS A 171 1.99 -16.05 23.20
N ASN A 172 0.83 -15.39 23.30
CA ASN A 172 -0.47 -16.03 23.16
C ASN A 172 -1.44 -15.17 22.35
N GLU A 173 -1.13 -14.99 21.07
CA GLU A 173 -1.98 -14.22 20.15
C GLU A 173 -3.42 -14.76 20.07
N THR A 174 -3.60 -16.08 20.22
CA THR A 174 -4.92 -16.71 20.21
C THR A 174 -5.79 -16.35 21.42
N ALA A 175 -5.19 -16.18 22.60
CA ALA A 175 -5.94 -15.77 23.78
C ALA A 175 -6.31 -14.28 23.72
N LEU A 176 -5.44 -13.46 23.14
CA LEU A 176 -5.73 -12.06 22.90
C LEU A 176 -6.86 -11.90 21.89
N ASN A 177 -6.80 -12.62 20.76
CA ASN A 177 -7.77 -12.53 19.65
C ASN A 177 -8.14 -11.08 19.29
N ILE A 178 -7.12 -10.21 19.33
CA ILE A 178 -7.26 -8.78 19.10
C ILE A 178 -7.13 -8.52 17.61
N THR A 179 -8.24 -8.14 16.98
CA THR A 179 -8.30 -7.67 15.60
C THR A 179 -8.92 -6.28 15.61
N TYR A 180 -8.09 -5.27 15.39
CA TYR A 180 -8.50 -3.88 15.29
C TYR A 180 -8.86 -3.46 13.86
N SER A 181 -8.25 -4.12 12.88
CA SER A 181 -8.38 -3.81 11.45
C SER A 181 -8.39 -5.09 10.61
N ASP A 182 -8.78 -5.02 9.35
CA ASP A 182 -8.78 -6.17 8.44
C ASP A 182 -7.37 -6.50 7.92
N THR A 183 -6.43 -5.56 7.99
CA THR A 183 -5.07 -5.72 7.46
C THR A 183 -4.05 -6.02 8.55
N LEU A 184 -3.16 -6.99 8.31
CA LEU A 184 -2.17 -7.45 9.30
C LEU A 184 -1.22 -6.33 9.73
N GLN A 185 -0.79 -5.46 8.80
CA GLN A 185 0.14 -4.38 9.08
C GLN A 185 -0.47 -3.34 10.03
N THR A 186 -1.71 -2.92 9.79
CA THR A 186 -2.42 -1.97 10.66
C THR A 186 -2.61 -2.53 12.05
N ASN A 187 -2.97 -3.82 12.15
CA ASN A 187 -3.10 -4.48 13.45
C ASN A 187 -1.78 -4.46 14.24
N LEU A 188 -0.65 -4.70 13.58
CA LEU A 188 0.66 -4.68 14.22
C LEU A 188 1.04 -3.26 14.68
N LEU A 189 0.83 -2.25 13.84
CA LEU A 189 1.13 -0.86 14.16
C LEU A 189 0.24 -0.36 15.30
N LEU A 190 -1.06 -0.60 15.23
CA LEU A 190 -2.02 -0.20 16.25
C LEU A 190 -1.72 -0.89 17.59
N ARG A 191 -1.34 -2.16 17.57
CA ARG A 191 -0.88 -2.87 18.77
C ARG A 191 0.36 -2.20 19.38
N SER A 192 1.32 -1.77 18.57
CA SER A 192 2.49 -1.01 19.05
C SER A 192 2.07 0.30 19.71
N LEU A 193 1.25 1.10 19.04
CA LEU A 193 0.76 2.39 19.56
C LEU A 193 0.00 2.23 20.88
N CYS A 194 -0.81 1.18 21.01
CA CYS A 194 -1.53 0.91 22.25
C CYS A 194 -0.63 0.42 23.39
N VAL A 195 0.46 -0.30 23.07
CA VAL A 195 1.48 -0.65 24.06
C VAL A 195 2.20 0.60 24.55
N ASP A 196 2.65 1.46 23.64
CA ASP A 196 3.34 2.71 23.99
C ASP A 196 2.46 3.59 24.88
N ALA A 197 1.19 3.78 24.50
CA ALA A 197 0.22 4.56 25.28
C ALA A 197 -0.07 3.94 26.66
N LEU A 198 -0.03 2.61 26.77
CA LEU A 198 -0.23 1.93 28.06
C LEU A 198 1.01 2.06 28.95
N ILE A 199 2.22 1.96 28.39
CA ILE A 199 3.47 2.16 29.10
C ILE A 199 3.52 3.59 29.66
N GLU A 200 3.27 4.61 28.84
CA GLU A 200 3.32 6.02 29.24
C GLU A 200 2.37 6.37 30.41
N LEU A 201 1.28 5.60 30.58
CA LEU A 201 0.32 5.80 31.67
C LEU A 201 0.68 5.05 32.94
N SER A 202 1.34 3.91 32.79
CA SER A 202 1.69 3.02 33.89
C SER A 202 3.11 3.24 34.41
N ASP A 203 3.94 3.95 33.67
CA ASP A 203 5.25 4.42 34.06
C ASP A 203 5.11 5.59 35.06
N GLU A 204 5.35 5.30 36.33
CA GLU A 204 5.19 6.29 37.42
C GLU A 204 6.40 7.22 37.49
N ASN A 205 7.55 6.78 37.01
CA ASN A 205 8.82 7.48 37.16
C ASN A 205 9.24 8.27 35.88
N ALA A 206 8.52 8.06 34.77
CA ALA A 206 8.70 8.67 33.46
C ALA A 206 10.02 8.30 32.75
N ASP A 207 10.50 7.05 32.91
CA ASP A 207 11.69 6.50 32.23
C ASP A 207 11.37 5.77 30.91
N TRP A 208 10.10 5.77 30.50
CA TRP A 208 9.55 5.17 29.28
C TRP A 208 9.58 3.64 29.27
N LYS A 209 9.79 3.01 30.42
CA LYS A 209 9.79 1.57 30.59
C LYS A 209 8.92 1.19 31.78
N LEU A 210 8.64 -0.10 31.90
CA LEU A 210 7.93 -0.62 33.07
C LEU A 210 8.87 -1.43 33.93
N SER A 211 9.08 -0.99 35.17
CA SER A 211 9.59 -1.88 36.22
C SER A 211 8.62 -3.03 36.48
N LEU A 212 9.08 -4.08 37.18
CA LEU A 212 8.23 -5.21 37.57
C LEU A 212 6.95 -4.76 38.30
N THR A 213 7.06 -3.75 39.16
CA THR A 213 5.92 -3.23 39.92
C THR A 213 4.92 -2.51 39.01
N GLU A 214 5.40 -1.65 38.11
CA GLU A 214 4.56 -0.93 37.15
C GLU A 214 3.88 -1.90 36.18
N PHE A 215 4.59 -2.91 35.69
CA PHE A 215 4.04 -3.96 34.83
C PHE A 215 2.92 -4.76 35.51
N ILE A 216 3.13 -5.20 36.76
CA ILE A 216 2.09 -5.93 37.51
C ILE A 216 0.89 -5.03 37.79
N ASN A 217 1.12 -3.79 38.24
CA ASN A 217 0.04 -2.84 38.53
C ASN A 217 -0.76 -2.53 37.26
N CYS A 218 -0.08 -2.29 36.14
CA CYS A 218 -0.65 -2.04 34.82
C CYS A 218 -1.66 -3.13 34.43
N LEU A 219 -1.36 -4.40 34.67
CA LEU A 219 -2.19 -5.55 34.33
C LEU A 219 -3.03 -6.09 35.50
N THR A 220 -3.17 -5.31 36.58
CA THR A 220 -4.06 -5.67 37.69
C THR A 220 -5.49 -5.18 37.41
N PRO A 221 -6.55 -5.98 37.59
CA PRO A 221 -7.94 -5.59 37.27
C PRO A 221 -8.43 -4.30 37.93
N THR A 222 -7.89 -3.97 39.11
CA THR A 222 -8.26 -2.77 39.87
C THR A 222 -7.58 -1.50 39.39
N TYR A 223 -6.55 -1.62 38.54
CA TYR A 223 -5.94 -0.46 37.91
C TYR A 223 -6.81 0.02 36.76
N HIS A 224 -7.06 1.33 36.74
CA HIS A 224 -7.82 2.01 35.69
C HIS A 224 -6.92 3.10 35.12
N PRO A 225 -6.34 2.91 33.91
CA PRO A 225 -5.53 3.92 33.27
C PRO A 225 -6.30 5.24 33.17
N THR A 226 -5.67 6.35 33.50
CA THR A 226 -6.34 7.67 33.46
C THR A 226 -6.71 8.03 32.03
N GLU A 227 -7.91 8.56 31.83
CA GLU A 227 -8.33 9.16 30.57
C GLU A 227 -7.63 10.52 30.40
N ARG A 228 -6.57 10.55 29.58
CA ARG A 228 -5.92 11.79 29.17
C ARG A 228 -6.65 12.37 27.95
N LYS A 229 -6.90 13.68 28.00
CA LYS A 229 -7.50 14.46 26.92
C LYS A 229 -6.41 15.24 26.19
N CYS A 230 -6.59 15.49 24.89
CA CYS A 230 -5.62 16.29 24.15
C CYS A 230 -5.85 17.77 24.41
N ALA A 231 -4.78 18.52 24.63
CA ALA A 231 -4.83 19.98 24.71
C ALA A 231 -4.42 20.58 23.36
N LEU A 232 -5.16 21.57 22.87
CA LEU A 232 -4.74 22.39 21.74
C LEU A 232 -5.07 23.85 22.08
N GLU A 233 -4.03 24.68 22.15
CA GLU A 233 -4.13 26.04 22.67
C GLU A 233 -4.76 26.06 24.08
N ASP A 234 -5.85 26.77 24.29
CA ASP A 234 -6.58 26.87 25.58
C ASP A 234 -7.75 25.88 25.69
N GLU A 235 -7.93 24.99 24.70
CA GLU A 235 -9.04 24.05 24.62
C GLU A 235 -8.60 22.59 24.88
N VAL A 236 -9.53 21.79 25.39
CA VAL A 236 -9.33 20.38 25.74
C VAL A 236 -10.30 19.51 24.93
N PHE A 237 -9.76 18.50 24.27
CA PHE A 237 -10.45 17.66 23.29
C PHE A 237 -10.52 16.21 23.75
N GLU A 238 -11.67 15.58 23.48
CA GLU A 238 -11.87 14.16 23.75
C GLU A 238 -11.13 13.29 22.74
N ASP A 239 -10.89 12.03 23.12
CA ASP A 239 -10.36 10.99 22.23
C ASP A 239 -11.22 10.86 20.96
N GLY A 240 -10.58 10.77 19.80
CA GLY A 240 -11.22 10.78 18.49
C GLY A 240 -11.54 12.16 17.92
N ALA A 241 -11.30 13.26 18.66
CA ALA A 241 -11.41 14.59 18.08
C ALA A 241 -10.44 14.77 16.91
N GLU A 242 -10.90 15.42 15.84
CA GLU A 242 -10.11 15.68 14.65
C GLU A 242 -9.83 17.18 14.51
N THR A 243 -8.62 17.51 14.05
CA THR A 243 -8.26 18.86 13.62
C THR A 243 -7.39 18.79 12.37
N GLN A 244 -7.11 19.94 11.77
CA GLN A 244 -6.29 20.04 10.58
C GLN A 244 -5.23 21.12 10.78
N MET A 245 -3.96 20.74 10.58
CA MET A 245 -2.83 21.66 10.58
C MET A 245 -2.24 21.67 9.17
N GLU A 246 -2.44 22.79 8.45
CA GLU A 246 -2.13 22.92 7.03
C GLU A 246 -2.80 21.81 6.18
N CYS A 247 -2.02 20.94 5.55
CA CYS A 247 -2.49 19.79 4.79
C CYS A 247 -2.54 18.49 5.61
N ASN A 248 -2.11 18.52 6.88
CA ASN A 248 -2.05 17.35 7.74
C ASN A 248 -3.32 17.20 8.57
N LYS A 249 -3.88 16.00 8.56
CA LYS A 249 -5.01 15.63 9.41
C LYS A 249 -4.48 15.12 10.73
N CYS A 250 -4.98 15.66 11.83
CA CYS A 250 -4.59 15.30 13.18
C CYS A 250 -5.77 14.71 13.94
N VAL A 251 -5.51 13.67 14.72
CA VAL A 251 -6.52 12.97 15.54
C VAL A 251 -6.00 12.91 16.98
N CYS A 252 -6.85 13.31 17.92
CA CYS A 252 -6.60 13.14 19.35
C CYS A 252 -6.75 11.66 19.72
N ALA A 253 -5.72 11.07 20.29
CA ALA A 253 -5.70 9.66 20.65
C ALA A 253 -4.89 9.43 21.92
N CYS A 254 -5.50 8.81 22.94
CA CYS A 254 -4.91 8.56 24.25
C CYS A 254 -4.26 9.79 24.91
N GLY A 255 -4.79 10.99 24.64
CA GLY A 255 -4.28 12.25 25.18
C GLY A 255 -3.20 12.94 24.34
N ASN A 256 -2.82 12.35 23.22
CA ASN A 256 -1.81 12.89 22.31
C ASN A 256 -2.41 13.24 20.94
N TRP A 257 -2.01 14.37 20.37
CA TRP A 257 -2.33 14.70 18.98
C TRP A 257 -1.39 13.95 18.04
N VAL A 258 -1.95 13.09 17.19
CA VAL A 258 -1.19 12.38 16.16
C VAL A 258 -1.63 12.90 14.80
N CYS A 259 -0.68 13.40 14.02
CA CYS A 259 -0.94 13.96 12.70
C CYS A 259 -0.37 13.08 11.59
N THR A 260 -0.98 13.12 10.41
CA THR A 260 -0.27 12.74 9.19
C THR A 260 0.96 13.61 9.02
N ALA A 261 2.00 13.11 8.35
CA ALA A 261 3.24 13.85 8.18
C ALA A 261 3.53 14.15 6.70
N LEU A 262 2.55 14.69 6.00
CA LEU A 262 2.67 15.13 4.62
C LEU A 262 3.48 16.43 4.55
N THR A 263 4.38 16.50 3.57
CA THR A 263 4.98 17.77 3.16
C THR A 263 3.94 18.63 2.47
N CYS A 264 3.51 19.69 3.16
CA CYS A 264 2.54 20.62 2.65
C CYS A 264 3.23 21.64 1.75
N ASN A 265 3.04 21.52 0.43
CA ASN A 265 3.49 22.55 -0.50
C ASN A 265 2.54 23.76 -0.43
N GLY A 266 2.72 24.60 0.58
CA GLY A 266 2.35 26.00 0.52
C GLY A 266 3.53 26.80 -0.02
N GLU A 267 3.30 27.71 -0.96
CA GLU A 267 4.26 28.77 -1.28
C GLU A 267 4.42 29.67 -0.05
N HIS A 268 5.21 29.25 0.94
CA HIS A 268 5.70 30.11 1.99
C HIS A 268 7.19 30.35 1.73
N GLN A 269 7.49 31.56 1.25
CA GLN A 269 8.81 32.14 1.41
C GLN A 269 9.09 32.19 2.90
N VAL A 270 9.99 31.32 3.37
CA VAL A 270 10.56 31.44 4.71
C VAL A 270 11.78 32.33 4.55
N ASP A 271 11.68 33.55 5.08
CA ASP A 271 12.82 34.42 5.32
C ASP A 271 13.78 33.70 6.28
N GLU A 272 15.05 33.60 5.90
CA GLU A 272 16.14 33.18 6.77
C GLU A 272 16.27 34.19 7.92
N ASP A 273 15.93 33.77 9.14
CA ASP A 273 16.44 34.40 10.34
C ASP A 273 17.37 33.43 11.07
N THR A 274 18.60 33.92 11.25
CA THR A 274 19.76 33.29 11.88
C THR A 274 19.68 33.21 13.40
N ASP A 275 20.43 32.23 13.94
CA ASP A 275 21.05 32.16 15.29
C ASP A 275 20.15 31.64 16.44
N GLU A 276 20.59 30.84 17.43
CA GLU A 276 21.93 30.45 17.90
C GLU A 276 21.77 29.24 18.88
N GLY A 277 22.61 28.20 18.75
CA GLY A 277 23.19 27.37 19.82
C GLY A 277 22.33 26.58 20.84
N GLY A 278 22.36 25.24 20.70
CA GLY A 278 22.17 24.26 21.79
C GLY A 278 22.57 22.85 21.33
N GLU A 279 23.68 22.30 21.86
CA GLU A 279 24.13 20.94 21.56
C GLU A 279 23.25 19.90 22.29
N ASP A 280 22.12 19.57 21.69
CA ASP A 280 21.61 18.21 21.67
C ASP A 280 21.89 17.68 20.25
N GLU A 281 22.16 16.38 20.06
CA GLU A 281 22.28 15.80 18.72
C GLU A 281 20.90 15.84 18.02
N GLU A 282 20.51 17.03 17.57
CA GLU A 282 19.28 17.30 16.85
C GLU A 282 19.41 16.67 15.46
N MET A 283 18.59 15.65 15.24
CA MET A 283 18.49 14.96 13.96
C MET A 283 18.29 15.99 12.86
N THR A 284 19.13 15.95 11.82
CA THR A 284 19.08 16.95 10.75
C THR A 284 17.70 16.96 10.07
N GLU A 285 17.28 18.11 9.56
CA GLU A 285 15.99 18.26 8.85
C GLU A 285 15.85 17.23 7.70
N GLU A 286 16.97 16.89 7.06
CA GLU A 286 17.04 15.84 6.03
C GLU A 286 16.81 14.43 6.59
N GLU A 287 17.40 14.10 7.74
CA GLU A 287 17.20 12.82 8.42
C GLU A 287 15.78 12.68 8.97
N TRP A 288 15.23 13.75 9.53
CA TRP A 288 13.84 13.82 9.97
C TRP A 288 12.89 13.62 8.79
N SER A 289 13.10 14.35 7.69
CA SER A 289 12.30 14.23 6.46
C SER A 289 12.34 12.82 5.87
N ARG A 290 13.51 12.17 5.90
CA ARG A 290 13.67 10.77 5.45
C ARG A 290 12.90 9.81 6.34
N ARG A 291 13.00 9.95 7.67
CA ARG A 291 12.35 9.05 8.63
C ARG A 291 10.83 9.22 8.62
N VAL A 292 10.36 10.46 8.46
CA VAL A 292 8.95 10.79 8.22
C VAL A 292 8.46 10.15 6.91
N ALA A 293 9.23 10.22 5.83
CA ALA A 293 8.87 9.58 4.56
C ALA A 293 8.78 8.04 4.66
N GLU A 294 9.69 7.41 5.41
CA GLU A 294 9.65 5.98 5.70
C GLU A 294 8.40 5.57 6.51
N LEU A 295 8.04 6.34 7.55
CA LEU A 295 6.83 6.10 8.36
C LEU A 295 5.55 6.35 7.57
N ASN A 296 5.48 7.41 6.76
CA ASN A 296 4.35 7.69 5.88
C ASN A 296 4.14 6.59 4.83
N ALA A 297 5.21 5.97 4.33
CA ALA A 297 5.10 4.87 3.39
C ALA A 297 4.42 3.64 4.02
N LEU A 298 4.63 3.41 5.33
CA LEU A 298 3.95 2.37 6.10
C LEU A 298 2.48 2.71 6.39
N GLN A 299 2.14 3.99 6.53
CA GLN A 299 0.74 4.44 6.67
C GLN A 299 -0.03 4.36 5.33
N ALA A 300 0.64 4.60 4.21
CA ALA A 300 0.03 4.50 2.88
C ALA A 300 -0.21 3.04 2.44
N SER A 301 0.65 2.09 2.84
CA SER A 301 0.44 0.66 2.54
C SER A 301 -0.81 0.10 3.23
N VAL A 302 -1.18 0.64 4.40
CA VAL A 302 -2.38 0.29 5.14
C VAL A 302 -3.67 0.66 4.40
N THR A 303 -3.68 1.77 3.65
CA THR A 303 -4.87 2.24 2.92
C THR A 303 -5.13 1.52 1.58
N MET A 304 -4.19 0.71 1.09
CA MET A 304 -4.28 0.05 -0.22
C MET A 304 -4.71 -1.42 -0.17
N GLU A 305 -4.95 -2.00 1.02
CA GLU A 305 -5.39 -3.39 1.19
C GLU A 305 -6.91 -3.54 1.46
N ASN A 306 -7.71 -2.47 1.32
CA ASN A 306 -9.18 -2.49 1.34
C ASN A 306 -9.79 -2.39 -0.05
#